data_AF-A0A2V8LNZ8-F1
#
_entry.id   AF-A0A2V8LNZ8-F1
#
_cell.length_a   1.000
_cell.length_b   1.000
_cell.length_c   1.000
_cell.angle_alpha   90.00
_cell.angle_beta   90.00
_cell.angle_gamma   90.00
#
_symmetry.space_group_name_H-M   'P 1'
#
loop_
_entity.id
_entity.type
_entity.pdbx_description
1 polymer ?
#
loop_
_entity_poly.entity_id
_entity_poly.type
_entity_poly.pdbx_seq_one_letter_code
_entity_poly.pdbx_strand_id
1 'polypeptide(L)'
;MNAAAFVTILYALAIPLCLWLLVRYPFDMDRLPLYFLAPLLPFFLAGMALSIIFDVHRAAAGTLYFYDLVGAALGAVLVTLLLHVFGGEAALLVGAVAPAVAALLLALAPAKSEVRDQRSEISEGQRASGKWESEGVVGSAARGTSLRAIQVIAIIAVVLTAAAAFSAIKFGAFRVKPGTTKAMRNQMDAAPGSHIVQTGWNAYSRIDCVEGLPNSFARLYIDSDAWTGIPLVQAVGLTWSRRSLQEARK
;
A
#
# COMPACT_ATOMS: atom_id res chain seq x y z
N MET A 1 -18.81 -12.09 -6.25
CA MET A 1 -17.62 -12.17 -5.37
C MET A 1 -16.30 -12.34 -6.10
N ASN A 2 -16.14 -13.31 -7.02
CA ASN A 2 -14.86 -13.58 -7.70
C ASN A 2 -14.25 -12.37 -8.43
N ALA A 3 -15.06 -11.58 -9.13
CA ALA A 3 -14.59 -10.37 -9.80
C ALA A 3 -14.04 -9.34 -8.81
N ALA A 4 -14.73 -9.11 -7.68
CA ALA A 4 -14.26 -8.23 -6.61
C ALA A 4 -12.94 -8.75 -6.01
N ALA A 5 -12.84 -10.05 -5.73
CA ALA A 5 -11.61 -10.64 -5.21
C ALA A 5 -10.43 -10.45 -6.19
N PHE A 6 -10.65 -10.71 -7.47
CA PHE A 6 -9.62 -10.54 -8.50
C PHE A 6 -9.15 -9.09 -8.63
N VAL A 7 -10.06 -8.12 -8.72
CA VAL A 7 -9.70 -6.70 -8.77
C VAL A 7 -8.98 -6.25 -7.49
N THR A 8 -9.38 -6.78 -6.33
CA THR A 8 -8.71 -6.48 -5.05
C THR A 8 -7.30 -7.07 -4.97
N ILE A 9 -7.06 -8.26 -5.57
CA ILE A 9 -5.69 -8.80 -5.75
C ILE A 9 -4.85 -7.84 -6.59
N LEU A 10 -5.39 -7.38 -7.72
CA LEU A 10 -4.67 -6.45 -8.60
C LEU A 10 -4.34 -5.14 -7.87
N TYR A 11 -5.29 -4.62 -7.08
CA TYR A 11 -5.06 -3.45 -6.23
C TYR A 11 -3.90 -3.68 -5.25
N ALA A 12 -3.93 -4.80 -4.51
CA ALA A 12 -2.91 -5.12 -3.53
C ALA A 12 -1.50 -5.26 -4.14
N LEU A 13 -1.40 -5.81 -5.36
CA LEU A 13 -0.14 -5.95 -6.09
C LEU A 13 0.29 -4.67 -6.81
N ALA A 14 -0.65 -3.80 -7.18
CA ALA A 14 -0.34 -2.51 -7.81
C ALA A 14 0.45 -1.58 -6.88
N ILE A 15 0.17 -1.60 -5.57
CA ILE A 15 0.90 -0.76 -4.59
C ILE A 15 2.41 -1.04 -4.59
N PRO A 16 2.89 -2.28 -4.30
CA PRO A 16 4.32 -2.58 -4.33
C PRO A 16 4.94 -2.42 -5.72
N LEU A 17 4.17 -2.70 -6.79
CA LEU A 17 4.63 -2.48 -8.17
C LEU A 17 4.89 -0.99 -8.45
N CYS A 18 3.96 -0.11 -8.07
CA CYS A 18 4.14 1.33 -8.23
C CYS A 18 5.29 1.85 -7.38
N LEU A 19 5.42 1.39 -6.12
CA LEU A 19 6.57 1.76 -5.28
C LEU A 19 7.89 1.30 -5.91
N TRP A 20 7.97 0.05 -6.38
CA TRP A 20 9.14 -0.48 -7.07
C TRP A 20 9.52 0.39 -8.27
N LEU A 21 8.53 0.79 -9.06
CA LEU A 21 8.73 1.62 -10.24
C LEU A 21 9.24 3.03 -9.87
N LEU A 22 8.69 3.66 -8.83
CA LEU A 22 9.17 4.97 -8.35
C LEU A 22 10.59 4.89 -7.76
N VAL A 23 10.93 3.79 -7.07
CA VAL A 23 12.29 3.57 -6.55
C VAL A 23 13.27 3.30 -7.70
N ARG A 24 12.85 2.57 -8.72
CA ARG A 24 13.68 2.22 -9.88
C ARG A 24 13.99 3.44 -10.76
N TYR A 25 13.03 4.35 -10.90
CA TYR A 25 13.14 5.57 -11.69
C TYR A 25 13.13 6.79 -10.78
N PRO A 26 14.30 7.20 -10.23
CA PRO A 26 14.38 8.32 -9.30
C PRO A 26 13.86 9.62 -9.94
N PHE A 27 13.44 10.52 -9.05
CA PHE A 27 12.72 11.74 -9.42
C PHE A 27 13.56 12.62 -10.35
N ASP A 28 12.94 13.00 -11.46
CA ASP A 28 13.44 13.91 -12.47
C ASP A 28 12.24 14.71 -13.01
N MET A 29 12.45 15.95 -13.42
CA MET A 29 11.38 16.82 -13.93
C MET A 29 10.75 16.23 -15.19
N ASP A 30 11.53 15.56 -16.04
CA ASP A 30 11.03 14.90 -17.24
C ASP A 30 10.13 13.70 -16.94
N ARG A 31 10.28 13.12 -15.73
CA ARG A 31 9.51 11.97 -15.26
C ARG A 31 8.34 12.36 -14.37
N LEU A 32 8.03 13.64 -14.25
CA LEU A 32 6.91 14.13 -13.46
C LEU A 32 5.57 13.40 -13.76
N PRO A 33 5.23 13.09 -15.04
CA PRO A 33 4.02 12.31 -15.32
C PRO A 33 4.00 10.94 -14.66
N LEU A 34 5.16 10.28 -14.49
CA LEU A 34 5.28 8.98 -13.82
C LEU A 34 4.82 9.07 -12.37
N TYR A 35 5.22 10.13 -11.67
CA TYR A 35 4.90 10.35 -10.26
C TYR A 35 3.43 10.71 -10.03
N PHE A 36 2.76 11.30 -11.03
CA PHE A 36 1.32 11.59 -10.97
C PHE A 36 0.46 10.42 -11.44
N LEU A 37 0.86 9.72 -12.51
CA LEU A 37 0.05 8.67 -13.12
C LEU A 37 0.21 7.31 -12.43
N ALA A 38 1.40 6.97 -11.93
CA ALA A 38 1.61 5.66 -11.30
C ALA A 38 0.70 5.44 -10.08
N PRO A 39 0.48 6.42 -9.17
CA PRO A 39 -0.45 6.25 -8.07
C PRO A 39 -1.92 6.13 -8.51
N LEU A 40 -2.32 6.64 -9.67
CA LEU A 40 -3.71 6.52 -10.14
C LEU A 40 -4.13 5.07 -10.32
N LEU A 41 -3.20 4.17 -10.65
CA LEU A 41 -3.50 2.75 -10.86
C LEU A 41 -4.08 2.06 -9.61
N PRO A 42 -3.40 2.07 -8.44
CA PRO A 42 -3.98 1.48 -7.23
C PRO A 42 -5.28 2.18 -6.79
N PHE A 43 -5.40 3.51 -6.94
CA PHE A 43 -6.65 4.23 -6.62
C PHE A 43 -7.82 3.80 -7.52
N PHE A 44 -7.57 3.66 -8.83
CA PHE A 44 -8.56 3.21 -9.79
C PHE A 44 -9.03 1.78 -9.47
N LEU A 45 -8.09 0.87 -9.18
CA LEU A 45 -8.41 -0.51 -8.82
C LEU A 45 -9.18 -0.61 -7.49
N ALA A 46 -8.83 0.23 -6.50
CA ALA A 46 -9.58 0.31 -5.25
C ALA A 46 -11.03 0.78 -5.49
N GLY A 47 -11.22 1.84 -6.28
CA GLY A 47 -12.55 2.34 -6.65
C GLY A 47 -13.37 1.29 -7.41
N MET A 48 -12.75 0.57 -8.34
CA MET A 48 -13.40 -0.52 -9.07
C MET A 48 -13.80 -1.68 -8.15
N ALA A 49 -12.93 -2.09 -7.22
CA ALA A 49 -13.24 -3.13 -6.23
C ALA A 49 -14.45 -2.73 -5.38
N LEU A 50 -14.46 -1.51 -4.83
CA LEU A 50 -15.60 -1.00 -4.07
C LEU A 50 -16.87 -0.96 -4.93
N SER A 51 -16.79 -0.44 -6.15
CA SER A 51 -17.95 -0.34 -7.07
C SER A 51 -18.60 -1.71 -7.31
N ILE A 52 -17.80 -2.76 -7.54
CA ILE A 52 -18.30 -4.12 -7.69
C ILE A 52 -18.96 -4.61 -6.39
N ILE A 53 -18.35 -4.34 -5.23
CA ILE A 53 -18.88 -4.79 -3.94
C ILE A 53 -20.24 -4.13 -3.63
N PHE A 54 -20.35 -2.81 -3.86
CA PHE A 54 -21.60 -2.06 -3.70
C PHE A 54 -22.68 -2.54 -4.67
N ASP A 55 -22.30 -2.84 -5.92
CA ASP A 55 -23.23 -3.34 -6.92
C ASP A 55 -23.77 -4.74 -6.59
N VAL A 56 -22.93 -5.63 -6.04
CA VAL A 56 -23.36 -6.96 -5.59
C VAL A 56 -24.24 -6.90 -4.33
N HIS A 57 -24.04 -5.90 -3.45
CA HIS A 57 -24.74 -5.79 -2.18
C HIS A 57 -25.63 -4.54 -2.08
N ARG A 58 -26.34 -4.17 -3.15
CA ARG A 58 -27.14 -2.92 -3.19
C ARG A 58 -28.11 -2.79 -2.02
N ALA A 59 -28.72 -3.90 -1.59
CA ALA A 59 -29.67 -3.93 -0.47
C ALA A 59 -29.03 -3.52 0.87
N ALA A 60 -27.72 -3.69 1.03
CA ALA A 60 -26.97 -3.32 2.24
C ALA A 60 -26.08 -2.08 2.02
N ALA A 61 -26.27 -1.32 0.93
CA ALA A 61 -25.38 -0.24 0.53
C ALA A 61 -25.15 0.80 1.63
N GLY A 62 -26.19 1.17 2.39
CA GLY A 62 -26.04 2.11 3.51
C GLY A 62 -25.08 1.61 4.59
N THR A 63 -25.17 0.33 4.96
CA THR A 63 -24.27 -0.30 5.94
C THR A 63 -22.85 -0.46 5.37
N LEU A 64 -22.73 -0.85 4.10
CA LEU A 64 -21.42 -0.92 3.44
C LEU A 64 -20.74 0.45 3.40
N TYR A 65 -21.49 1.50 3.10
CA TYR A 65 -20.98 2.88 3.08
C TYR A 65 -20.53 3.34 4.46
N PHE A 66 -21.26 2.98 5.52
CA PHE A 66 -20.82 3.24 6.89
C PHE A 66 -19.46 2.58 7.19
N TYR A 67 -19.28 1.30 6.82
CA TYR A 67 -18.01 0.61 7.02
C TYR A 67 -16.86 1.18 6.17
N ASP A 68 -17.14 1.64 4.96
CA ASP A 68 -16.17 2.35 4.11
C ASP A 68 -15.67 3.63 4.79
N LEU A 69 -16.59 4.45 5.33
CA LEU A 69 -16.24 5.66 6.07
C LEU A 69 -15.43 5.38 7.34
N VAL A 70 -15.83 4.36 8.12
CA VAL A 70 -15.08 3.94 9.31
C VAL A 70 -13.67 3.47 8.91
N GLY A 71 -13.56 2.68 7.84
CA GLY A 71 -12.28 2.24 7.30
C GLY A 71 -11.39 3.39 6.86
N ALA A 72 -11.95 4.39 6.15
CA ALA A 72 -11.23 5.59 5.73
C ALA A 72 -10.74 6.41 6.93
N ALA A 73 -11.57 6.61 7.95
CA ALA A 73 -11.20 7.32 9.17
C ALA A 73 -10.08 6.60 9.94
N LEU A 74 -10.18 5.28 10.10
CA LEU A 74 -9.12 4.47 10.73
C LEU A 74 -7.84 4.51 9.91
N GLY A 75 -7.93 4.41 8.58
CA GLY A 75 -6.78 4.50 7.68
C GLY A 75 -6.06 5.85 7.78
N ALA A 76 -6.81 6.96 7.86
CA ALA A 76 -6.28 8.30 8.00
C ALA A 76 -5.51 8.50 9.32
N VAL A 77 -5.94 7.88 10.41
CA VAL A 77 -5.18 7.90 11.68
C VAL A 77 -4.01 6.92 11.62
N LEU A 78 -4.25 5.69 11.17
CA LEU A 78 -3.26 4.62 11.16
C LEU A 78 -2.05 4.94 10.28
N VAL A 79 -2.23 5.64 9.16
CA VAL A 79 -1.11 6.03 8.29
C VAL A 79 -0.09 6.91 9.03
N THR A 80 -0.52 7.78 9.95
CA THR A 80 0.40 8.62 10.73
C THR A 80 1.29 7.78 11.64
N LEU A 81 0.74 6.73 12.26
CA LEU A 81 1.47 5.79 13.11
C LEU A 81 2.41 4.92 12.25
N LEU A 82 1.93 4.42 11.11
CA LEU A 82 2.73 3.61 10.20
C LEU A 82 3.94 4.39 9.68
N LEU A 83 3.75 5.66 9.29
CA LEU A 83 4.84 6.53 8.85
C LEU A 83 5.86 6.76 9.97
N HIS A 84 5.40 6.99 11.19
CA HIS A 84 6.31 7.21 12.32
C HIS A 84 7.13 5.97 12.68
N VAL A 85 6.50 4.78 12.67
CA VAL A 85 7.14 3.53 13.11
C VAL A 85 8.00 2.91 12.00
N PHE A 86 7.50 2.89 10.75
CA PHE A 86 8.12 2.15 9.65
C PHE A 86 8.77 3.05 8.60
N GLY A 87 8.46 4.35 8.58
CA GLY A 87 8.87 5.27 7.52
C GLY A 87 8.00 5.18 6.27
N GLY A 88 8.26 6.04 5.29
CA GLY A 88 7.43 6.21 4.09
C GLY A 88 7.22 4.93 3.29
N GLU A 89 8.31 4.31 2.86
CA GLU A 89 8.28 3.20 1.91
C GLU A 89 7.75 1.91 2.54
N ALA A 90 8.19 1.61 3.75
CA ALA A 90 7.71 0.43 4.48
C ALA A 90 6.25 0.59 4.94
N ALA A 91 5.82 1.80 5.33
CA ALA A 91 4.40 2.06 5.65
C ALA A 91 3.48 1.74 4.48
N LEU A 92 3.85 2.13 3.24
CA LEU A 92 3.08 1.80 2.04
C LEU A 92 2.98 0.29 1.82
N LEU A 93 4.08 -0.44 1.98
CA LEU A 93 4.10 -1.90 1.80
C LEU A 93 3.32 -2.64 2.89
N VAL A 94 3.39 -2.17 4.14
CA VAL A 94 2.53 -2.68 5.23
C VAL A 94 1.06 -2.41 4.92
N GLY A 95 0.73 -1.21 4.41
CA GLY A 95 -0.62 -0.85 3.98
C GLY A 95 -1.17 -1.76 2.88
N ALA A 96 -0.32 -2.24 1.96
CA ALA A 96 -0.70 -3.16 0.88
C ALA A 96 -1.16 -4.56 1.37
N VAL A 97 -0.82 -4.95 2.61
CA VAL A 97 -1.28 -6.21 3.19
C VAL A 97 -2.79 -6.19 3.43
N ALA A 98 -3.38 -5.05 3.80
CA ALA A 98 -4.81 -4.93 4.08
C ALA A 98 -5.69 -5.32 2.87
N PRO A 99 -5.51 -4.75 1.66
CA PRO A 99 -6.25 -5.20 0.49
C PRO A 99 -5.92 -6.64 0.08
N ALA A 100 -4.69 -7.13 0.30
CA ALA A 100 -4.36 -8.53 0.02
C ALA A 100 -5.20 -9.49 0.89
N VAL A 101 -5.31 -9.18 2.19
CA VAL A 101 -6.16 -9.93 3.13
C VAL A 101 -7.63 -9.80 2.75
N ALA A 102 -8.10 -8.60 2.39
CA ALA A 102 -9.48 -8.41 1.93
C ALA A 102 -9.78 -9.26 0.69
N ALA A 103 -8.85 -9.34 -0.27
CA ALA A 103 -8.99 -10.15 -1.46
C ALA A 103 -9.09 -11.65 -1.14
N LEU A 104 -8.29 -12.13 -0.17
CA LEU A 104 -8.38 -13.50 0.32
C LEU A 104 -9.74 -13.78 0.98
N LEU A 105 -10.24 -12.87 1.83
CA LEU A 105 -11.55 -13.00 2.44
C LEU A 105 -12.68 -13.04 1.40
N LEU A 106 -12.61 -12.18 0.37
CA LEU A 106 -13.55 -12.18 -0.75
C LEU A 106 -13.48 -13.46 -1.59
N ALA A 107 -12.30 -14.07 -1.73
CA ALA A 107 -12.10 -15.33 -2.46
C ALA A 107 -12.59 -16.55 -1.66
N LEU A 108 -12.59 -16.46 -0.34
CA LEU A 108 -13.10 -17.50 0.57
C LEU A 108 -14.62 -17.39 0.80
N ALA A 109 -15.22 -16.23 0.50
CA ALA A 109 -16.63 -15.99 0.71
C ALA A 109 -17.49 -16.97 -0.12
N PRO A 110 -18.45 -17.68 0.50
CA PRO A 110 -19.31 -18.62 -0.21
C PRO A 110 -20.16 -17.87 -1.23
N ALA A 111 -20.14 -18.34 -2.49
CA ALA A 111 -21.07 -17.86 -3.50
C ALA A 111 -22.49 -18.21 -3.06
N LYS A 112 -23.29 -17.22 -2.65
CA LYS A 112 -24.74 -17.43 -2.52
C LYS A 112 -25.25 -17.83 -3.90
N SER A 113 -25.71 -19.07 -4.03
CA SER A 113 -26.28 -19.56 -5.28
C SER A 113 -27.59 -18.81 -5.55
N GLU A 114 -27.51 -17.82 -6.41
CA GLU A 114 -28.60 -17.01 -6.95
C GLU A 114 -29.47 -17.83 -7.94
N VAL A 115 -29.72 -19.11 -7.61
CA VAL A 115 -30.46 -20.07 -8.43
C VAL A 115 -31.86 -20.33 -7.86
N ARG A 116 -32.20 -19.74 -6.70
CA ARG A 116 -33.48 -20.03 -6.01
C ARG A 116 -34.58 -18.98 -6.19
N ASP A 117 -34.27 -17.72 -6.50
CA ASP A 117 -35.31 -16.68 -6.69
C ASP A 117 -35.74 -16.50 -8.16
N GLN A 118 -34.86 -16.70 -9.14
CA GLN A 118 -35.28 -16.68 -10.55
C GLN A 118 -36.12 -17.91 -10.93
N ARG A 119 -35.97 -19.04 -10.22
CA ARG A 119 -36.77 -20.24 -10.50
C ARG A 119 -38.23 -20.07 -10.05
N SER A 120 -38.56 -19.18 -9.11
CA SER A 120 -39.96 -18.91 -8.76
C SER A 120 -40.67 -17.99 -9.76
N GLU A 121 -40.00 -16.96 -10.27
CA GLU A 121 -40.60 -16.07 -11.28
C GLU A 121 -40.67 -16.73 -12.67
N ILE A 122 -39.64 -17.50 -13.04
CA ILE A 122 -39.62 -18.23 -14.30
C ILE A 122 -40.56 -19.44 -14.26
N SER A 123 -40.79 -20.08 -13.11
CA SER A 123 -41.68 -21.25 -13.02
C SER A 123 -43.17 -20.92 -13.09
N GLU A 124 -43.58 -19.66 -12.87
CA GLU A 124 -44.95 -19.22 -13.21
C GLU A 124 -45.08 -18.90 -14.71
N GLY A 125 -44.04 -18.35 -15.35
CA GLY A 125 -44.03 -18.09 -16.80
C GLY A 125 -43.82 -19.32 -17.69
N GLN A 126 -43.01 -20.30 -17.26
CA GLN A 126 -42.66 -21.50 -18.05
C GLN A 126 -43.68 -22.63 -17.97
N ARG A 127 -44.67 -22.56 -17.07
CA ARG A 127 -45.81 -23.48 -17.12
C ARG A 127 -46.66 -23.32 -18.40
N ALA A 128 -46.42 -22.26 -19.17
CA ALA A 128 -47.09 -21.97 -20.44
C ALA A 128 -46.31 -22.38 -21.70
N SER A 129 -45.06 -22.85 -21.62
CA SER A 129 -44.31 -23.22 -22.82
C SER A 129 -43.37 -24.40 -22.56
N GLY A 130 -43.87 -25.58 -22.86
CA GLY A 130 -43.09 -26.82 -22.79
C GLY A 130 -42.07 -26.90 -23.92
N LYS A 131 -40.79 -27.00 -23.55
CA LYS A 131 -39.80 -27.79 -24.28
C LYS A 131 -38.60 -28.04 -23.38
N TRP A 132 -38.37 -29.31 -23.06
CA TRP A 132 -37.23 -29.77 -22.28
C TRP A 132 -36.07 -30.03 -23.23
N GLU A 133 -34.99 -29.27 -23.10
CA GLU A 133 -33.71 -29.61 -23.70
C GLU A 133 -32.65 -29.58 -22.59
N SER A 134 -32.06 -30.73 -22.36
CA SER A 134 -31.13 -31.02 -21.28
C SER A 134 -29.70 -30.69 -21.69
N GLU A 135 -29.24 -29.48 -21.40
CA GLU A 135 -27.81 -29.12 -21.42
C GLU A 135 -27.41 -28.60 -20.02
N GLY A 136 -26.88 -29.48 -19.17
CA GLY A 136 -26.67 -29.10 -17.77
C GLY A 136 -25.74 -29.99 -16.97
N VAL A 137 -24.57 -30.36 -17.50
CA VAL A 137 -23.53 -31.07 -16.70
C VAL A 137 -22.10 -30.53 -16.90
N VAL A 138 -21.79 -29.83 -17.99
CA VAL A 138 -20.41 -29.38 -18.28
C VAL A 138 -19.99 -28.09 -17.54
N GLY A 139 -20.94 -27.29 -17.03
CA GLY A 139 -20.67 -25.96 -16.44
C GLY A 139 -20.21 -25.91 -14.98
N SER A 140 -20.30 -27.02 -14.21
CA SER A 140 -19.99 -27.02 -12.77
C SER A 140 -18.50 -27.24 -12.48
N ALA A 141 -17.83 -28.12 -13.23
CA ALA A 141 -16.42 -28.45 -13.01
C ALA A 141 -15.47 -27.28 -13.36
N ALA A 142 -15.72 -26.54 -14.44
CA ALA A 142 -14.93 -25.37 -14.85
C ALA A 142 -15.10 -24.16 -13.89
N ARG A 143 -16.23 -24.09 -13.18
CA ARG A 143 -16.53 -23.05 -12.21
C ARG A 143 -15.80 -23.29 -10.87
N GLY A 144 -15.56 -24.56 -10.52
CA GLY A 144 -14.82 -24.95 -9.31
C GLY A 144 -13.29 -24.75 -9.40
N THR A 145 -12.70 -24.97 -10.58
CA THR A 145 -11.25 -24.76 -10.81
C THR A 145 -10.86 -23.30 -10.79
N SER A 146 -11.68 -22.41 -11.38
CA SER A 146 -11.44 -20.96 -11.37
C SER A 146 -11.52 -20.34 -9.98
N LEU A 147 -12.40 -20.86 -9.11
CA LEU A 147 -12.49 -20.44 -7.69
C LEU A 147 -11.22 -20.76 -6.90
N ARG A 148 -10.72 -22.00 -7.01
CA ARG A 148 -9.48 -22.41 -6.32
C ARG A 148 -8.27 -21.65 -6.83
N ALA A 149 -8.20 -21.36 -8.13
CA ALA A 149 -7.13 -20.54 -8.69
C ALA A 149 -7.10 -19.15 -8.08
N ILE A 150 -8.25 -18.46 -7.96
CA ILE A 150 -8.32 -17.12 -7.34
C ILE A 150 -7.87 -17.16 -5.87
N GLN A 151 -8.27 -18.18 -5.11
CA GLN A 151 -7.84 -18.35 -3.72
C GLN A 151 -6.33 -18.53 -3.60
N VAL A 152 -5.73 -19.40 -4.44
CA VAL A 152 -4.28 -19.60 -4.47
C VAL A 152 -3.56 -18.30 -4.81
N ILE A 153 -4.04 -17.55 -5.80
CA ILE A 153 -3.47 -16.26 -6.18
C ILE A 153 -3.60 -15.25 -5.02
N ALA A 154 -4.72 -15.23 -4.30
CA ALA A 154 -4.91 -14.35 -3.15
C ALA A 154 -3.94 -14.69 -2.01
N ILE A 155 -3.72 -15.98 -1.72
CA ILE A 155 -2.72 -16.42 -0.73
C ILE A 155 -1.31 -15.96 -1.16
N ILE A 156 -0.96 -16.17 -2.43
CA ILE A 156 0.32 -15.72 -2.98
C ILE A 156 0.45 -14.20 -2.83
N ALA A 157 -0.60 -13.42 -3.13
CA ALA A 157 -0.58 -11.97 -2.99
C ALA A 157 -0.36 -11.52 -1.54
N VAL A 158 -0.98 -12.18 -0.55
CA VAL A 158 -0.74 -11.93 0.88
C VAL A 158 0.71 -12.23 1.24
N VAL A 159 1.23 -13.39 0.82
CA VAL A 159 2.63 -13.77 1.10
C VAL A 159 3.61 -12.78 0.46
N LEU A 160 3.39 -12.39 -0.80
CA LEU A 160 4.26 -11.46 -1.51
C LEU A 160 4.25 -10.07 -0.90
N THR A 161 3.07 -9.53 -0.57
CA THR A 161 2.96 -8.20 0.07
C THR A 161 3.57 -8.19 1.47
N ALA A 162 3.33 -9.24 2.27
CA ALA A 162 3.95 -9.38 3.59
C ALA A 162 5.47 -9.55 3.50
N ALA A 163 5.97 -10.33 2.54
CA ALA A 163 7.40 -10.51 2.32
C ALA A 163 8.07 -9.19 1.86
N ALA A 164 7.41 -8.42 0.98
CA ALA A 164 7.88 -7.11 0.57
C ALA A 164 7.94 -6.12 1.74
N ALA A 165 6.89 -6.07 2.56
CA ALA A 165 6.85 -5.25 3.77
C ALA A 165 7.97 -5.63 4.75
N PHE A 166 8.13 -6.92 5.03
CA PHE A 166 9.20 -7.42 5.88
C PHE A 166 10.59 -7.10 5.34
N SER A 167 10.78 -7.26 4.02
CA SER A 167 12.04 -6.94 3.36
C SER A 167 12.38 -5.44 3.44
N ALA A 168 11.38 -4.58 3.26
CA ALA A 168 11.56 -3.13 3.42
C ALA A 168 11.94 -2.73 4.85
N ILE A 169 11.26 -3.31 5.86
CA ILE A 169 11.54 -3.03 7.27
C ILE A 169 12.94 -3.52 7.66
N LYS A 170 13.32 -4.73 7.25
CA LYS A 170 14.56 -5.37 7.71
C LYS A 170 15.79 -4.98 6.91
N PHE A 171 15.65 -4.85 5.59
CA PHE A 171 16.77 -4.67 4.67
C PHE A 171 16.76 -3.32 3.93
N GLY A 172 15.69 -2.53 4.05
CA GLY A 172 15.58 -1.26 3.33
C GLY A 172 15.52 -1.42 1.81
N ALA A 173 15.03 -2.56 1.31
CA ALA A 173 15.05 -2.94 -0.11
C ALA A 173 14.30 -1.97 -1.07
N PHE A 174 13.55 -1.00 -0.53
CA PHE A 174 12.77 -0.01 -1.28
C PHE A 174 13.11 1.44 -0.92
N ARG A 175 14.26 1.70 -0.30
CA ARG A 175 14.61 3.05 0.17
C ARG A 175 14.74 4.04 -0.99
N VAL A 176 13.93 5.10 -0.96
CA VAL A 176 13.91 6.16 -1.99
C VAL A 176 15.11 7.06 -1.82
N LYS A 177 15.93 7.14 -2.86
CA LYS A 177 17.06 8.06 -2.92
C LYS A 177 16.56 9.50 -3.09
N PRO A 178 17.14 10.49 -2.38
CA PRO A 178 16.84 11.90 -2.61
C PRO A 178 17.05 12.27 -4.08
N GLY A 179 16.18 13.14 -4.61
CA GLY A 179 16.29 13.66 -5.97
C GLY A 179 17.61 14.41 -6.19
N THR A 180 18.09 14.43 -7.44
CA THR A 180 19.36 15.05 -7.82
C THR A 180 19.40 16.56 -7.61
N THR A 181 18.24 17.21 -7.60
CA THR A 181 18.11 18.67 -7.43
C THR A 181 18.01 19.11 -5.97
N LYS A 182 17.89 18.18 -5.03
CA LYS A 182 17.65 18.47 -3.61
C LYS A 182 18.89 19.05 -2.93
N ALA A 183 18.71 20.06 -2.06
CA ALA A 183 19.81 20.74 -1.38
C ALA A 183 20.73 19.78 -0.62
N MET A 184 20.16 18.76 0.04
CA MET A 184 20.95 17.73 0.73
C MET A 184 21.89 16.99 -0.21
N ARG A 185 21.40 16.58 -1.39
CA ARG A 185 22.19 15.84 -2.36
C ARG A 185 23.36 16.68 -2.87
N ASN A 186 23.07 17.91 -3.30
CA ASN A 186 24.07 18.84 -3.79
C ASN A 186 25.16 19.13 -2.75
N GLN A 187 24.76 19.34 -1.49
CA GLN A 187 25.70 19.65 -0.41
C GLN A 187 26.54 18.44 0.00
N MET A 188 25.96 17.23 -0.02
CA MET A 188 26.71 16.01 0.26
C MET A 188 27.69 15.66 -0.86
N ASP A 189 27.29 15.85 -2.12
CA ASP A 189 28.18 15.64 -3.27
C ASP A 189 29.33 16.66 -3.28
N ALA A 190 29.10 17.89 -2.80
CA ALA A 190 30.12 18.93 -2.63
C ALA A 190 31.05 18.74 -1.40
N ALA A 191 30.70 17.83 -0.49
CA ALA A 191 31.47 17.55 0.73
C ALA A 191 31.84 16.05 0.81
N PRO A 192 32.91 15.62 0.12
CA PRO A 192 33.38 14.24 0.16
C PRO A 192 33.74 13.84 1.59
N GLY A 193 33.00 12.89 2.17
CA GLY A 193 33.11 12.49 3.57
C GLY A 193 31.86 12.76 4.41
N SER A 194 30.93 13.55 3.87
CA SER A 194 29.60 13.69 4.46
C SER A 194 28.80 12.38 4.36
N HIS A 195 28.05 12.06 5.40
CA HIS A 195 27.25 10.86 5.45
C HIS A 195 25.99 11.05 6.32
N ILE A 196 24.93 10.34 5.95
CA ILE A 196 23.68 10.34 6.72
C ILE A 196 23.89 9.48 7.96
N VAL A 197 23.77 10.08 9.14
CA VAL A 197 23.92 9.42 10.45
C VAL A 197 22.58 8.89 10.94
N GLN A 198 21.49 9.61 10.66
CA GLN A 198 20.16 9.21 11.07
C GLN A 198 19.12 9.63 10.03
N THR A 199 18.14 8.77 9.79
CA THR A 199 16.92 9.10 9.05
C THR A 199 15.73 8.78 9.95
N GLY A 200 14.77 9.69 10.05
CA GLY A 200 13.52 9.52 10.76
C GLY A 200 12.34 10.01 9.92
N TRP A 201 11.15 9.53 10.26
CA TRP A 201 9.90 9.98 9.67
C TRP A 201 8.96 10.48 10.76
N ASN A 202 8.33 11.61 10.50
CA ASN A 202 7.15 12.05 11.25
C ASN A 202 5.92 11.96 10.33
N ALA A 203 4.75 12.42 10.78
CA ALA A 203 3.51 12.35 10.01
C ALA A 203 3.50 13.21 8.73
N TYR A 204 4.46 14.12 8.57
CA TYR A 204 4.50 15.13 7.51
C TYR A 204 5.71 14.98 6.58
N SER A 205 6.88 14.66 7.12
CA SER A 205 8.15 14.77 6.40
C SER A 205 9.20 13.75 6.83
N ARG A 206 10.14 13.49 5.92
CA ARG A 206 11.39 12.77 6.21
C ARG A 206 12.39 13.75 6.81
N ILE A 207 13.00 13.35 7.92
CA ILE A 207 14.08 14.08 8.57
C ILE A 207 15.38 13.29 8.44
N ASP A 208 16.39 13.90 7.82
CA ASP A 208 17.72 13.32 7.65
C ASP A 208 18.76 14.14 8.44
N CYS A 209 19.57 13.48 9.26
CA CYS A 209 20.71 14.06 9.96
C CYS A 209 22.01 13.69 9.23
N VAL A 210 22.78 14.68 8.81
CA VAL A 210 24.01 14.52 8.04
C VAL A 210 25.18 15.13 8.80
N GLU A 211 26.25 14.37 8.95
CA GLU A 211 27.53 14.84 9.51
C GLU A 211 28.58 14.97 8.41
N GLY A 212 29.68 15.68 8.70
CA GLY A 212 30.78 15.89 7.75
C GLY A 212 30.55 17.04 6.75
N LEU A 213 29.57 17.90 7.00
CA LEU A 213 29.33 19.11 6.23
C LEU A 213 30.11 20.31 6.82
N PRO A 214 30.57 21.26 5.99
CA PRO A 214 31.30 22.43 6.48
C PRO A 214 30.48 23.28 7.45
N ASN A 215 31.15 23.82 8.46
CA ASN A 215 30.59 24.78 9.43
C ASN A 215 29.41 24.27 10.26
N SER A 216 29.26 22.95 10.42
CA SER A 216 28.21 22.36 11.27
C SER A 216 28.73 21.06 11.87
N PHE A 217 28.39 20.78 13.13
CA PHE A 217 28.63 19.47 13.72
C PHE A 217 27.78 18.42 13.00
N ALA A 218 26.49 18.73 12.88
CA ALA A 218 25.53 17.97 12.08
C ALA A 218 24.54 18.95 11.43
N ARG A 219 23.88 18.52 10.37
CA ARG A 219 22.82 19.28 9.70
C ARG A 219 21.57 18.43 9.60
N LEU A 220 20.44 18.99 10.01
CA LEU A 220 19.14 18.37 9.88
C LEU A 220 18.48 18.87 8.60
N TYR A 221 17.98 17.95 7.79
CA TYR A 221 17.23 18.21 6.57
C TYR A 221 15.80 17.73 6.72
N ILE A 222 14.85 18.52 6.25
CA ILE A 222 13.44 18.19 6.10
C ILE A 222 13.18 18.00 4.61
N ASP A 223 12.68 16.81 4.25
CA ASP A 223 12.43 16.35 2.87
C ASP A 223 13.63 16.58 1.93
N SER A 224 14.83 16.41 2.50
CA SER A 224 16.12 16.58 1.82
C SER A 224 16.37 17.99 1.23
N ASP A 225 15.59 19.00 1.62
CA ASP A 225 15.68 20.36 1.06
C ASP A 225 15.86 21.43 2.13
N ALA A 226 14.84 21.67 2.96
CA ALA A 226 14.94 22.66 4.03
C ALA A 226 15.89 22.16 5.10
N TRP A 227 16.85 22.97 5.55
CA TRP A 227 17.87 22.50 6.48
C TRP A 227 18.23 23.51 7.57
N THR A 228 18.71 22.97 8.70
CA THR A 228 19.27 23.76 9.80
C THR A 228 20.56 23.09 10.29
N GLY A 229 21.59 23.90 10.52
CA GLY A 229 22.88 23.44 11.04
C GLY A 229 22.88 23.42 12.56
N ILE A 230 23.38 22.35 13.15
CA ILE A 230 23.70 22.29 14.58
C ILE A 230 25.15 22.77 14.71
N PRO A 231 25.39 23.97 15.29
CA PRO A 231 26.72 24.53 15.38
C PRO A 231 27.60 23.78 16.39
N LEU A 232 28.92 23.78 16.13
CA LEU A 232 29.92 23.08 16.94
C LEU A 232 29.88 23.46 18.43
N VAL A 233 29.46 24.69 18.75
CA VAL A 233 29.40 25.23 20.12
C VAL A 233 28.22 24.64 20.93
N GLN A 234 27.10 24.27 20.29
CA GLN A 234 25.96 23.64 20.98
C GLN A 234 26.19 22.15 21.28
N ALA A 235 27.07 21.48 20.54
CA ALA A 235 27.40 20.06 20.76
C ALA A 235 28.19 19.81 22.06
N VAL A 236 28.93 20.81 22.56
CA VAL A 236 29.72 20.69 23.80
C VAL A 236 28.83 20.80 25.06
N GLY A 237 27.65 21.43 24.97
CA GLY A 237 26.69 21.55 26.08
C GLY A 237 25.65 20.43 26.16
N LEU A 238 25.57 19.57 25.13
CA LEU A 238 24.66 18.44 25.06
C LEU A 238 25.49 17.16 24.88
N THR A 239 26.11 16.69 25.96
CA THR A 239 26.66 15.34 26.02
C THR A 239 25.52 14.32 25.91
N TRP A 240 25.10 14.03 24.69
CA TRP A 240 24.33 12.83 24.36
C TRP A 240 25.26 11.62 24.50
N SER A 241 25.39 11.15 25.73
CA SER A 241 26.02 9.88 26.05
C SER A 241 25.26 8.76 25.34
N ARG A 242 25.98 7.83 24.69
CA ARG A 242 25.42 6.62 24.02
C ARG A 242 24.42 5.80 24.87
N ARG A 243 24.32 6.05 26.18
CA ARG A 243 23.29 5.47 27.06
C ARG A 243 21.86 5.94 26.74
N SER A 244 21.64 7.22 26.40
CA SER A 244 20.27 7.73 26.23
C SER A 244 19.56 7.18 24.98
N LEU A 245 20.31 6.78 23.95
CA LEU A 245 19.77 6.08 22.78
C LEU A 245 19.40 4.60 23.06
N GLN A 246 19.93 3.99 24.13
CA GLN A 246 19.50 2.65 24.55
C GLN A 246 18.32 2.67 25.51
N GLU A 247 18.15 3.73 26.30
CA GLU A 247 17.00 3.87 27.19
C GLU A 247 15.71 4.23 26.44
N ALA A 248 15.80 4.93 25.30
CA ALA A 248 14.66 5.16 24.40
C ALA A 248 14.23 3.92 23.58
N ARG A 249 14.86 2.76 23.82
CA ARG A 249 14.56 1.45 23.20
C ARG A 249 13.82 0.49 24.14
N LYS A 250 13.42 0.94 25.33
CA LYS A 250 12.45 0.24 26.19
C LYS A 250 11.08 0.88 26.05
#